data_AF-A0AAN6XUF9-F1
#
_entry.id   AF-A0AAN6XUF9-F1
#
_cell.length_a   1.000
_cell.length_b   1.000
_cell.length_c   1.000
_cell.angle_alpha   90.00
_cell.angle_beta   90.00
_cell.angle_gamma   90.00
#
_symmetry.space_group_name_H-M   'P 1'
#
loop_
_entity.id
_entity.type
_entity.pdbx_description
1 polymer ?
#
loop_
_entity_poly.entity_id
_entity_poly.type
_entity_poly.pdbx_seq_one_letter_code
_entity_poly.pdbx_strand_id
1 'polypeptide(L)'
;MTKTNLIQHLYQLLDADPRSIFLHERLIEAWDAAGQKETVHAIASDLLALEPTNALALRHVHHTASASSSRKSETPSSSLPFRRHFQASVSGNSLGPPGTNFDLSTTDGRAMAEKRLTEGYAKLCSEAAILSIEMAAVIALLPPWCHEGTAERRTGPDMVSNLNLAGAGHVHAIAALTHQPRSAREVARDLSNIPPDQQSQRLIDDFEHVISWTRSQSDASPLDHGSNDAIRSRLVKRKILLDALLPLTTGETTTATALSYVEHRHLARRYENDETMLGDAVSDIPAANLLVSEDNYAWDMAELASALEANSGIMRNPLTRKLFSETDVRRILAHPLGQRLRPMRDAQTAHLSRGLHPDTVRLVAQMGRVMVADQTLDMAPSQEVADEFLAHVATLPDAERQVLECLKVPARDSLNRQQFDYTVLQAVHDFKSNLTCVHKIGDFFNQAAQHFTRP
;
A
#
# COMPACT_ATOMS: atom_id res chain seq x y z
N MET A 1 7.63 -9.81 34.67
CA MET A 1 6.55 -9.53 33.68
C MET A 1 5.28 -9.18 34.43
N THR A 2 4.59 -8.09 34.07
CA THR A 2 3.26 -7.78 34.61
C THR A 2 2.22 -8.73 34.02
N LYS A 3 1.12 -9.01 34.74
CA LYS A 3 0.05 -9.91 34.28
C LYS A 3 -0.51 -9.51 32.90
N THR A 4 -0.57 -8.20 32.63
CA THR A 4 -1.01 -7.64 31.34
C THR A 4 -0.06 -7.98 30.18
N ASN A 5 1.26 -8.07 30.43
CA ASN A 5 2.23 -8.43 29.42
C ASN A 5 2.15 -9.92 29.01
N LEU A 6 1.72 -10.80 29.91
CA LEU A 6 1.56 -12.23 29.60
C LEU A 6 0.37 -12.47 28.67
N ILE A 7 -0.79 -11.88 28.99
CA ILE A 7 -2.02 -12.02 28.18
C ILE A 7 -1.78 -11.51 26.76
N GLN A 8 -1.14 -10.34 26.62
CA GLN A 8 -0.84 -9.78 25.31
C GLN A 8 0.10 -10.66 24.49
N HIS A 9 1.10 -11.28 25.13
CA HIS A 9 2.00 -12.20 24.47
C HIS A 9 1.29 -13.49 24.01
N LEU A 10 0.37 -14.02 24.84
CA LEU A 10 -0.42 -15.19 24.47
C LEU A 10 -1.33 -14.94 23.26
N TYR A 11 -1.92 -13.74 23.15
CA TYR A 11 -2.69 -13.37 21.94
C TYR A 11 -1.82 -13.27 20.69
N GLN A 12 -0.60 -12.71 20.79
CA GLN A 12 0.32 -12.66 19.65
C GLN A 12 0.73 -14.05 19.17
N LEU A 13 0.91 -15.00 20.10
CA LEU A 13 1.16 -16.39 19.75
C LEU A 13 -0.08 -17.06 19.16
N LEU A 14 -1.27 -16.71 19.65
CA LEU A 14 -2.53 -17.24 19.13
C LEU A 14 -2.83 -16.73 17.72
N ASP A 15 -2.46 -15.48 17.39
CA ASP A 15 -2.57 -14.95 16.03
C ASP A 15 -1.69 -15.73 15.04
N ALA A 16 -0.56 -16.26 15.52
CA ALA A 16 0.35 -17.09 14.72
C ALA A 16 -0.18 -18.53 14.56
N ASP A 17 -0.83 -19.09 15.59
CA ASP A 17 -1.49 -20.40 15.56
C ASP A 17 -2.89 -20.38 16.21
N PRO A 18 -3.93 -20.00 15.44
CA PRO A 18 -5.29 -19.86 15.96
C PRO A 18 -5.95 -21.18 16.37
N ARG A 19 -5.33 -22.33 16.10
CA ARG A 19 -5.88 -23.65 16.43
C ARG A 19 -5.14 -24.31 17.60
N SER A 20 -4.20 -23.61 18.22
CA SER A 20 -3.44 -24.12 19.35
C SER A 20 -4.32 -24.25 20.59
N ILE A 21 -4.67 -25.49 20.94
CA ILE A 21 -5.43 -25.85 22.15
C ILE A 21 -4.71 -25.30 23.39
N PHE A 22 -3.39 -25.52 23.47
CA PHE A 22 -2.56 -25.07 24.59
C PHE A 22 -2.62 -23.55 24.82
N LEU A 23 -2.61 -22.75 23.75
CA LEU A 23 -2.67 -21.28 23.90
C LEU A 23 -4.04 -20.81 24.41
N HIS A 24 -5.13 -21.45 23.99
CA HIS A 24 -6.46 -21.17 24.51
C HIS A 24 -6.57 -21.53 26.01
N GLU A 25 -6.02 -22.68 26.42
CA GLU A 25 -5.98 -23.07 27.85
C GLU A 25 -5.20 -22.06 28.69
N ARG A 26 -4.03 -21.62 28.21
CA ARG A 26 -3.21 -20.60 28.90
C ARG A 26 -3.92 -19.25 28.99
N LEU A 27 -4.68 -18.86 27.96
CA LEU A 27 -5.48 -17.64 27.97
C LEU A 27 -6.65 -17.73 28.96
N ILE A 28 -7.33 -18.87 29.04
CA ILE A 28 -8.40 -19.10 30.03
C ILE A 28 -7.86 -18.94 31.45
N GLU A 29 -6.76 -19.61 31.78
CA GLU A 29 -6.13 -19.51 33.11
C GLU A 29 -5.68 -18.07 33.43
N ALA A 30 -5.09 -17.37 32.44
CA ALA A 30 -4.60 -16.01 32.63
C ALA A 30 -5.73 -15.00 32.86
N TRP A 31 -6.85 -15.12 32.12
CA TRP A 31 -8.01 -14.25 32.30
C TRP A 31 -8.83 -14.59 33.55
N ASP A 32 -8.89 -15.86 33.95
CA ASP A 32 -9.52 -16.27 35.20
C ASP A 32 -8.75 -15.71 36.41
N ALA A 33 -7.42 -15.78 36.38
CA ALA A 33 -6.55 -15.15 37.37
C ALA A 33 -6.61 -13.61 37.39
N ALA A 34 -7.16 -12.99 36.33
CA ALA A 34 -7.43 -11.56 36.23
C ALA A 34 -8.88 -11.19 36.62
N GLY A 35 -9.74 -12.17 36.91
CA GLY A 35 -11.13 -11.97 37.30
C GLY A 35 -12.09 -11.62 36.16
N GLN A 36 -11.67 -11.76 34.90
CA GLN A 36 -12.47 -11.39 33.73
C GLN A 36 -13.30 -12.58 33.21
N LYS A 37 -14.38 -12.89 33.93
CA LYS A 37 -15.20 -14.11 33.71
C LYS A 37 -15.87 -14.18 32.34
N GLU A 38 -16.28 -13.05 31.77
CA GLU A 38 -16.92 -13.00 30.44
C GLU A 38 -15.94 -13.40 29.33
N THR A 39 -14.72 -12.87 29.39
CA THR A 39 -13.66 -13.20 28.44
C THR A 39 -13.23 -14.67 28.57
N VAL A 40 -13.13 -15.19 29.80
CA VAL A 40 -12.89 -16.62 30.04
C VAL A 40 -13.95 -17.49 29.38
N HIS A 41 -15.24 -17.11 29.49
CA HIS A 41 -16.33 -17.88 28.90
C HIS A 41 -16.29 -17.89 27.37
N ALA A 42 -16.01 -16.73 26.74
CA ALA A 42 -15.87 -16.64 25.29
C ALA A 42 -14.75 -17.56 24.77
N ILE A 43 -13.56 -17.46 25.38
CA ILE A 43 -12.40 -18.27 24.97
C ILE A 43 -12.63 -19.76 25.25
N ALA A 44 -13.31 -20.11 26.35
CA ALA A 44 -13.70 -21.49 26.63
C ALA A 44 -14.69 -22.03 25.59
N SER A 45 -15.63 -21.21 25.11
CA SER A 45 -16.54 -21.59 24.03
C SER A 45 -15.80 -21.84 22.71
N ASP A 46 -14.84 -20.97 22.37
CA ASP A 46 -14.00 -21.13 21.19
C ASP A 46 -13.14 -22.40 21.30
N LEU A 47 -12.59 -22.68 22.49
CA LEU A 47 -11.83 -23.90 22.76
C LEU A 47 -12.70 -25.17 22.63
N LEU A 48 -13.96 -25.16 23.09
CA LEU A 48 -14.87 -26.30 22.90
C LEU A 48 -15.24 -26.54 21.44
N ALA A 49 -15.23 -25.49 20.60
CA ALA A 49 -15.42 -25.65 19.16
C ALA A 49 -14.21 -26.35 18.50
N LEU A 50 -13.01 -26.19 19.06
CA LEU A 50 -11.79 -26.87 18.61
C LEU A 50 -11.65 -28.28 19.21
N GLU A 51 -11.93 -28.43 20.50
CA GLU A 51 -11.83 -29.68 21.26
C GLU A 51 -13.03 -29.85 22.22
N PRO A 52 -14.09 -30.56 21.79
CA PRO A 52 -15.33 -30.68 22.57
C PRO A 52 -15.16 -31.40 23.93
N THR A 53 -14.09 -32.17 24.10
CA THR A 53 -13.79 -32.95 25.31
C THR A 53 -12.84 -32.24 26.27
N ASN A 54 -12.46 -30.98 26.00
CA ASN A 54 -11.50 -30.26 26.82
C ASN A 54 -12.05 -30.00 28.24
N ALA A 55 -11.44 -30.64 29.25
CA ALA A 55 -11.92 -30.61 30.62
C ALA A 55 -11.88 -29.21 31.25
N LEU A 56 -10.90 -28.39 30.87
CA LEU A 56 -10.71 -27.04 31.39
C LEU A 56 -11.80 -26.10 30.87
N ALA A 57 -12.07 -26.14 29.56
CA ALA A 57 -13.13 -25.35 28.95
C ALA A 57 -14.53 -25.76 29.45
N LEU A 58 -14.81 -27.06 29.55
CA LEU A 58 -16.07 -27.59 30.10
C LEU A 58 -16.32 -27.09 31.53
N ARG A 59 -15.29 -27.10 32.39
CA ARG A 59 -15.39 -26.62 33.77
C ARG A 59 -15.86 -25.17 33.84
N HIS A 60 -15.29 -24.28 33.02
CA HIS A 60 -15.67 -22.86 33.03
C HIS A 60 -17.06 -22.60 32.45
N VAL A 61 -17.47 -23.34 31.41
CA VAL A 61 -18.82 -23.22 30.82
C VAL A 61 -19.91 -23.74 31.75
N HIS A 62 -19.67 -24.84 32.48
CA HIS A 62 -20.65 -25.37 33.44
C HIS A 62 -20.77 -24.53 34.72
N HIS A 63 -19.69 -23.91 35.18
CA HIS A 63 -19.72 -23.02 36.34
C HIS A 63 -20.51 -21.72 36.08
N THR A 64 -20.49 -21.17 34.87
CA THR A 64 -21.28 -19.97 34.54
C THR A 64 -22.77 -20.28 34.37
N ALA A 65 -23.12 -21.44 33.82
CA ALA A 65 -24.51 -21.90 33.67
C ALA A 65 -25.21 -22.13 35.04
N SER A 66 -24.46 -22.55 36.06
CA SER A 66 -25.01 -22.77 37.40
C SER A 66 -25.23 -21.45 38.18
N ALA A 67 -24.53 -20.38 37.81
CA ALA A 67 -24.69 -19.06 38.44
C ALA A 67 -25.82 -18.22 37.80
N SER A 68 -26.27 -18.57 36.59
CA SER A 68 -27.24 -17.78 35.81
C SER A 68 -28.68 -18.30 35.86
N SER A 69 -28.99 -19.40 36.56
CA SER A 69 -30.36 -19.96 36.63
C SER A 69 -31.37 -19.15 37.48
N SER A 70 -31.10 -17.87 37.77
CA SER A 70 -32.01 -16.94 38.45
C SER A 70 -32.69 -15.92 37.52
N ARG A 71 -32.48 -15.95 36.19
CA ARG A 71 -33.20 -15.05 35.28
C ARG A 71 -33.72 -15.79 34.04
N LYS A 72 -35.03 -15.65 33.85
CA LYS A 72 -35.89 -16.23 32.82
C LYS A 72 -35.71 -15.52 31.46
N SER A 73 -36.08 -16.25 30.40
CA SER A 73 -36.36 -15.83 28.99
C SER A 73 -35.14 -15.35 28.18
N GLU A 74 -34.97 -15.64 26.89
CA GLU A 74 -35.84 -16.23 25.86
C GLU A 74 -34.94 -16.64 24.67
N THR A 75 -35.28 -17.72 23.98
CA THR A 75 -34.68 -18.17 22.71
C THR A 75 -35.08 -17.27 21.53
N PRO A 76 -34.28 -17.21 20.45
CA PRO A 76 -34.69 -17.99 19.28
C PRO A 76 -33.55 -18.65 18.48
N SER A 77 -33.96 -19.71 17.78
CA SER A 77 -33.20 -20.55 16.86
C SER A 77 -32.75 -19.82 15.59
N SER A 78 -31.62 -20.22 15.02
CA SER A 78 -31.53 -20.37 13.57
C SER A 78 -30.47 -21.40 13.18
N SER A 79 -30.83 -22.20 12.18
CA SER A 79 -30.20 -23.42 11.69
C SER A 79 -29.24 -23.20 10.51
N LEU A 80 -28.43 -24.24 10.26
CA LEU A 80 -27.74 -24.66 9.01
C LEU A 80 -26.23 -24.30 8.90
N PRO A 81 -25.44 -25.01 8.07
CA PRO A 81 -25.48 -26.44 7.73
C PRO A 81 -24.10 -27.15 7.84
N PHE A 82 -24.19 -28.47 7.85
CA PHE A 82 -23.21 -29.50 7.47
C PHE A 82 -21.96 -29.02 6.69
N ARG A 83 -20.76 -29.20 7.25
CA ARG A 83 -19.47 -28.99 6.55
C ARG A 83 -18.62 -30.27 6.58
N ARG A 84 -18.29 -30.75 5.37
CA ARG A 84 -17.55 -31.98 5.07
C ARG A 84 -16.16 -32.02 5.73
N HIS A 85 -15.82 -33.18 6.27
CA HIS A 85 -14.48 -33.54 6.71
C HIS A 85 -13.48 -33.51 5.53
N PHE A 86 -12.44 -32.69 5.66
CA PHE A 86 -11.15 -32.90 5.00
C PHE A 86 -10.12 -33.13 6.12
N GLN A 87 -9.69 -34.38 6.30
CA GLN A 87 -8.50 -34.70 7.05
C GLN A 87 -7.30 -34.46 6.12
N ALA A 88 -6.56 -33.40 6.37
CA ALA A 88 -5.21 -33.23 5.83
C ALA A 88 -4.24 -33.45 6.99
N SER A 89 -3.62 -34.63 7.02
CA SER A 89 -2.48 -34.94 7.87
C SER A 89 -1.27 -34.15 7.38
N VAL A 90 -0.96 -33.03 8.04
CA VAL A 90 0.32 -32.34 7.86
C VAL A 90 1.34 -32.98 8.78
N SER A 91 2.05 -33.97 8.26
CA SER A 91 3.31 -34.45 8.82
C SER A 91 4.36 -33.37 8.65
N GLY A 92 4.54 -32.52 9.66
CA GLY A 92 5.68 -31.62 9.75
C GLY A 92 6.95 -32.43 10.02
N ASN A 93 7.67 -32.80 8.95
CA ASN A 93 9.03 -33.32 9.06
C ASN A 93 9.94 -32.19 9.56
N SER A 94 10.12 -32.11 10.88
CA SER A 94 11.22 -31.38 11.49
C SER A 94 12.53 -32.05 11.07
N LEU A 95 13.28 -31.39 10.21
CA LEU A 95 14.68 -31.71 9.89
C LEU A 95 15.57 -31.33 11.10
N GLY A 96 15.33 -31.97 12.24
CA GLY A 96 16.29 -32.02 13.33
C GLY A 96 17.32 -33.11 13.05
N PRO A 97 18.56 -32.99 13.55
CA PRO A 97 19.53 -34.09 13.48
C PRO A 97 18.90 -35.35 14.10
N PRO A 98 19.12 -36.54 13.50
CA PRO A 98 18.43 -37.75 13.91
C PRO A 98 18.82 -38.12 15.34
N GLY A 99 17.85 -38.11 16.26
CA GLY A 99 17.97 -38.86 17.52
C GLY A 99 17.67 -38.16 18.85
N THR A 100 17.08 -36.95 18.91
CA THR A 100 16.84 -36.31 20.23
C THR A 100 15.46 -35.69 20.39
N ASN A 101 14.42 -36.53 20.47
CA ASN A 101 13.15 -36.10 21.06
C ASN A 101 13.24 -36.33 22.58
N PHE A 102 13.57 -35.28 23.32
CA PHE A 102 13.47 -35.32 24.78
C PHE A 102 11.99 -35.14 25.17
N ASP A 103 11.49 -36.02 26.04
CA ASP A 103 10.18 -35.82 26.65
C ASP A 103 10.26 -34.74 27.73
N LEU A 104 9.91 -33.50 27.34
CA LEU A 104 9.88 -32.33 28.23
C LEU A 104 8.81 -32.42 29.34
N SER A 105 7.93 -33.43 29.30
CA SER A 105 6.97 -33.67 30.38
C SER A 105 7.63 -34.28 31.63
N THR A 106 8.80 -34.91 31.48
CA THR A 106 9.56 -35.52 32.58
C THR A 106 10.58 -34.57 33.19
N THR A 107 10.84 -34.69 34.50
CA THR A 107 11.89 -33.92 35.19
C THR A 107 13.27 -34.18 34.60
N ASP A 108 13.56 -35.43 34.28
CA ASP A 108 14.85 -35.85 33.72
C ASP A 108 15.03 -35.33 32.28
N GLY A 109 13.95 -35.33 31.48
CA GLY A 109 13.96 -34.74 30.14
C GLY A 109 14.22 -33.24 30.16
N ARG A 110 13.67 -32.51 31.15
CA ARG A 110 13.97 -31.08 31.35
C ARG A 110 15.42 -30.85 31.77
N ALA A 111 15.93 -31.63 32.71
CA ALA A 111 17.31 -31.49 33.17
C ALA A 111 18.33 -31.78 32.05
N MET A 112 18.07 -32.79 31.21
CA MET A 112 18.90 -33.08 30.03
C MET A 112 18.82 -31.97 28.98
N ALA A 113 17.63 -31.43 28.72
CA ALA A 113 17.44 -30.30 27.80
C ALA A 113 18.16 -29.04 28.30
N GLU A 114 18.07 -28.72 29.59
CA GLU A 114 18.74 -27.59 30.22
C GLU A 114 20.26 -27.74 30.18
N LYS A 115 20.79 -28.93 30.51
CA LYS A 115 22.22 -29.22 30.39
C LYS A 115 22.71 -29.04 28.96
N ARG A 116 22.00 -29.61 27.98
CA ARG A 116 22.36 -29.48 26.56
C ARG A 116 22.28 -28.04 26.07
N LEU A 117 21.29 -27.28 26.51
CA LEU A 117 21.17 -25.86 26.19
C LEU A 117 22.36 -25.08 26.76
N THR A 118 22.74 -25.35 28.01
CA THR A 118 23.87 -24.72 28.68
C THR A 118 25.19 -25.04 27.98
N GLU A 119 25.42 -26.32 27.64
CA GLU A 119 26.60 -26.77 26.90
C GLU A 119 26.65 -26.18 25.48
N GLY A 120 25.54 -26.19 24.77
CA GLY A 120 25.43 -25.62 23.43
C GLY A 120 25.65 -24.10 23.42
N TYR A 121 25.10 -23.40 24.41
CA TYR A 121 25.29 -21.97 24.60
C TYR A 121 26.74 -21.62 24.93
N ALA A 122 27.39 -22.36 25.83
CA ALA A 122 28.81 -22.18 26.14
C ALA A 122 29.70 -22.43 24.90
N LYS A 123 29.39 -23.46 24.12
CA LYS A 123 30.08 -23.76 22.86
C LYS A 123 29.92 -22.62 21.86
N LEU A 124 28.70 -22.13 21.65
CA LEU A 124 28.43 -20.98 20.77
C LEU A 124 29.22 -19.74 21.17
N CYS A 125 29.23 -19.39 22.47
CA CYS A 125 30.01 -18.25 22.97
C CYS A 125 31.50 -18.44 22.68
N SER A 126 32.05 -19.64 22.90
CA SER A 126 33.47 -19.91 22.62
C SER A 126 33.81 -19.81 21.12
N GLU A 127 32.94 -20.32 20.25
CA GLU A 127 33.13 -20.25 18.79
C GLU A 127 33.03 -18.80 18.29
N ALA A 128 32.07 -18.03 18.79
CA ALA A 128 31.93 -16.62 18.45
C ALA A 128 33.14 -15.79 18.90
N ALA A 129 33.69 -16.07 20.08
CA ALA A 129 34.91 -15.43 20.56
C ALA A 129 36.11 -15.73 19.63
N ILE A 130 36.29 -16.99 19.22
CA ILE A 130 37.36 -17.37 18.28
C ILE A 130 37.17 -16.66 16.93
N LEU A 131 35.96 -16.74 16.37
CA LEU A 131 35.65 -16.14 15.07
C LEU A 131 35.81 -14.62 15.09
N SER A 132 35.49 -13.95 16.21
CA SER A 132 35.69 -12.50 16.35
C SER A 132 37.15 -12.09 16.17
N ILE A 133 38.09 -12.89 16.70
CA ILE A 133 39.53 -12.66 16.59
C ILE A 133 40.00 -12.92 15.16
N GLU A 134 39.54 -14.02 14.56
CA GLU A 134 39.87 -14.36 13.18
C GLU A 134 39.38 -13.30 12.20
N MET A 135 38.13 -12.84 12.34
CA MET A 135 37.57 -11.78 11.50
C MET A 135 38.29 -10.45 11.70
N ALA A 136 38.62 -10.08 12.93
CA ALA A 136 39.40 -8.87 13.21
C ALA A 136 40.80 -8.94 12.54
N ALA A 137 41.45 -10.11 12.57
CA ALA A 137 42.72 -10.32 11.90
C ALA A 137 42.61 -10.23 10.37
N VAL A 138 41.56 -10.82 9.78
CA VAL A 138 41.30 -10.70 8.32
C VAL A 138 41.04 -9.25 7.94
N ILE A 139 40.23 -8.52 8.69
CA ILE A 139 39.95 -7.09 8.46
C ILE A 139 41.23 -6.26 8.55
N ALA A 140 42.11 -6.56 9.51
CA ALA A 140 43.39 -5.87 9.67
C ALA A 140 44.39 -6.14 8.54
N LEU A 141 44.29 -7.30 7.86
CA LEU A 141 45.13 -7.66 6.72
C LEU A 141 44.61 -7.11 5.38
N LEU A 142 43.35 -6.66 5.32
CA LEU A 142 42.77 -6.08 4.10
C LEU A 142 43.31 -4.67 3.86
N PRO A 143 43.84 -4.37 2.65
CA PRO A 143 44.36 -3.04 2.32
C PRO A 143 43.34 -1.92 2.53
N PRO A 144 43.76 -0.69 2.91
CA PRO A 144 42.88 0.47 3.14
C PRO A 144 41.89 0.76 2.00
N TRP A 145 42.30 0.51 0.76
CA TRP A 145 41.49 0.74 -0.44
C TRP A 145 40.44 -0.35 -0.71
N CYS A 146 40.52 -1.51 -0.04
CA CYS A 146 39.43 -2.50 -0.03
C CYS A 146 38.26 -2.06 0.87
N HIS A 147 38.41 -0.99 1.65
CA HIS A 147 37.37 -0.45 2.54
C HIS A 147 36.58 0.72 1.92
N GLU A 148 36.88 1.11 0.67
CA GLU A 148 36.25 2.21 -0.06
C GLU A 148 35.54 1.69 -1.32
N GLY A 149 34.26 1.31 -1.24
CA GLY A 149 33.46 1.15 -2.47
C GLY A 149 32.12 0.42 -2.40
N THR A 150 31.90 -0.51 -1.47
CA THR A 150 30.67 -1.33 -1.48
C THR A 150 29.83 -1.10 -0.21
N ALA A 151 28.50 -1.23 -0.34
CA ALA A 151 27.53 -1.11 0.75
C ALA A 151 27.77 -2.10 1.92
N GLU A 152 28.73 -3.02 1.78
CA GLU A 152 29.28 -3.89 2.82
C GLU A 152 30.08 -3.13 3.89
N ARG A 153 30.31 -1.81 3.72
CA ARG A 153 30.98 -0.96 4.71
C ARG A 153 30.35 -0.98 6.12
N ARG A 154 29.08 -1.39 6.25
CA ARG A 154 28.41 -1.55 7.56
C ARG A 154 28.56 -2.95 8.17
N THR A 155 28.84 -3.99 7.39
CA THR A 155 28.75 -5.35 7.92
C THR A 155 30.01 -5.79 8.68
N GLY A 156 31.21 -5.38 8.27
CA GLY A 156 32.46 -5.83 8.90
C GLY A 156 32.60 -5.43 10.39
N PRO A 157 32.58 -4.12 10.73
CA PRO A 157 32.70 -3.66 12.11
C PRO A 157 31.53 -4.11 12.99
N ASP A 158 30.31 -4.09 12.45
CA ASP A 158 29.10 -4.51 13.17
C ASP A 158 29.12 -6.03 13.43
N MET A 159 29.64 -6.83 12.50
CA MET A 159 29.78 -8.27 12.67
C MET A 159 30.82 -8.64 13.73
N VAL A 160 31.98 -7.96 13.77
CA VAL A 160 32.96 -8.17 14.85
C VAL A 160 32.37 -7.75 16.20
N SER A 161 31.65 -6.63 16.25
CA SER A 161 30.93 -6.20 17.46
C SER A 161 29.88 -7.23 17.90
N ASN A 162 29.11 -7.80 16.96
CA ASN A 162 28.14 -8.84 17.24
C ASN A 162 28.83 -10.13 17.72
N LEU A 163 29.91 -10.58 17.08
CA LEU A 163 30.65 -11.76 17.52
C LEU A 163 31.25 -11.57 18.93
N ASN A 164 31.72 -10.36 19.25
CA ASN A 164 32.18 -10.00 20.60
C ASN A 164 31.04 -10.08 21.63
N LEU A 165 29.86 -9.55 21.29
CA LEU A 165 28.67 -9.68 22.15
C LEU A 165 28.29 -11.16 22.35
N ALA A 166 28.47 -12.02 21.35
CA ALA A 166 28.11 -13.43 21.43
C ALA A 166 29.11 -14.16 22.32
N GLY A 167 30.40 -13.87 22.11
CA GLY A 167 31.48 -14.36 22.96
C GLY A 167 31.31 -13.98 24.43
N ALA A 168 30.76 -12.80 24.71
CA ALA A 168 30.44 -12.33 26.04
C ALA A 168 29.12 -12.88 26.63
N GLY A 169 28.40 -13.76 25.91
CA GLY A 169 27.12 -14.30 26.37
C GLY A 169 25.91 -13.37 26.14
N HIS A 170 26.08 -12.24 25.47
CA HIS A 170 24.97 -11.36 25.08
C HIS A 170 24.28 -11.82 23.79
N VAL A 171 24.07 -13.14 23.62
CA VAL A 171 23.45 -13.73 22.42
C VAL A 171 22.04 -13.19 22.17
N HIS A 172 21.31 -12.82 23.23
CA HIS A 172 20.00 -12.16 23.12
C HIS A 172 20.08 -10.75 22.52
N ALA A 173 21.17 -10.01 22.77
CA ALA A 173 21.41 -8.70 22.17
C ALA A 173 21.66 -8.86 20.67
N ILE A 174 22.31 -9.95 20.26
CA ILE A 174 22.56 -10.26 18.85
C ILE A 174 21.30 -10.74 18.17
N ALA A 175 20.51 -11.62 18.78
CA ALA A 175 19.22 -12.03 18.25
C ALA A 175 18.27 -10.82 18.04
N ALA A 176 18.42 -9.75 18.83
CA ALA A 176 17.72 -8.49 18.64
C ALA A 176 18.36 -7.58 17.56
N LEU A 177 19.67 -7.72 17.31
CA LEU A 177 20.42 -7.00 16.28
C LEU A 177 20.36 -7.68 14.90
N THR A 178 20.25 -9.01 14.84
CA THR A 178 20.10 -9.80 13.62
C THR A 178 18.64 -9.90 13.25
N HIS A 179 18.22 -8.88 12.51
CA HIS A 179 17.24 -8.98 11.45
C HIS A 179 15.88 -9.51 11.94
N GLN A 180 15.10 -8.68 12.62
CA GLN A 180 13.66 -8.73 12.47
C GLN A 180 13.18 -7.30 12.25
N PRO A 181 12.30 -7.03 11.28
CA PRO A 181 11.70 -5.72 11.12
C PRO A 181 11.01 -5.33 12.42
N ARG A 182 11.21 -4.10 12.86
CA ARG A 182 10.58 -3.55 14.07
C ARG A 182 9.08 -3.72 14.02
N SER A 183 8.39 -3.72 15.16
CA SER A 183 6.93 -3.84 15.14
C SER A 183 6.30 -2.67 14.38
N ALA A 184 5.21 -2.90 13.63
CA ALA A 184 4.53 -1.83 12.88
C ALA A 184 4.08 -0.69 13.80
N ARG A 185 3.76 -1.01 15.06
CA ARG A 185 3.37 -0.05 16.11
C ARG A 185 4.52 0.86 16.53
N GLU A 186 5.73 0.31 16.63
CA GLU A 186 6.92 1.09 16.94
C GLU A 186 7.27 2.01 15.77
N VAL A 187 7.23 1.51 14.54
CA VAL A 187 7.46 2.33 13.34
C VAL A 187 6.42 3.43 13.19
N ALA A 188 5.13 3.13 13.41
CA ALA A 188 4.07 4.14 13.37
C ALA A 188 4.25 5.20 14.47
N ARG A 189 4.69 4.80 15.67
CA ARG A 189 5.01 5.75 16.76
C ARG A 189 6.19 6.64 16.39
N ASP A 190 7.26 6.07 15.83
CA ASP A 190 8.41 6.84 15.34
C ASP A 190 8.00 7.84 14.27
N LEU A 191 7.24 7.40 13.27
CA LEU A 191 6.75 8.26 12.18
C LEU A 191 5.90 9.42 12.71
N SER A 192 5.09 9.18 13.75
CA SER A 192 4.29 10.22 14.40
C SER A 192 5.12 11.29 15.10
N ASN A 193 6.36 10.96 15.48
CA ASN A 193 7.29 11.88 16.15
C ASN A 193 8.24 12.61 15.18
N ILE A 194 8.21 12.26 13.89
CA ILE A 194 9.13 12.77 12.86
C ILE A 194 8.38 13.76 11.95
N PRO A 195 9.05 14.85 11.50
CA PRO A 195 8.49 15.77 10.51
C PRO A 195 7.99 15.06 9.22
N PRO A 196 6.86 15.49 8.63
CA PRO A 196 6.26 14.82 7.46
C PRO A 196 7.20 14.62 6.26
N ASP A 197 8.13 15.53 6.04
CA ASP A 197 9.16 15.48 4.98
C ASP A 197 10.12 14.30 5.14
N GLN A 198 10.33 13.80 6.35
CA GLN A 198 11.23 12.68 6.63
C GLN A 198 10.49 11.33 6.77
N GLN A 199 9.15 11.35 6.87
CA GLN A 199 8.35 10.13 7.04
C GLN A 199 8.47 9.18 5.85
N SER A 200 8.49 9.72 4.61
CA SER A 200 8.64 8.93 3.39
C SER A 200 9.95 8.12 3.39
N GLN A 201 11.08 8.77 3.70
CA GLN A 201 12.38 8.07 3.75
C GLN A 201 12.40 7.00 4.84
N ARG A 202 11.83 7.30 6.02
CA ARG A 202 11.76 6.33 7.12
C ARG A 202 10.90 5.10 6.79
N LEU A 203 9.83 5.28 6.01
CA LEU A 203 9.01 4.18 5.49
C LEU A 203 9.75 3.34 4.46
N ILE A 204 10.49 4.00 3.56
CA ILE A 204 11.37 3.32 2.59
C ILE A 204 12.38 2.44 3.33
N ASP A 205 13.08 2.99 4.33
CA ASP A 205 14.05 2.25 5.14
C ASP A 205 13.40 1.04 5.86
N ASP A 206 12.18 1.18 6.38
CA ASP A 206 11.44 0.06 7.00
C ASP A 206 11.15 -1.04 5.98
N PHE A 207 10.64 -0.68 4.80
CA PHE A 207 10.35 -1.65 3.75
C PHE A 207 11.61 -2.31 3.20
N GLU A 208 12.70 -1.59 2.99
CA GLU A 208 14.00 -2.17 2.60
C GLU A 208 14.54 -3.13 3.66
N HIS A 209 14.32 -2.82 4.95
CA HIS A 209 14.65 -3.74 6.03
C HIS A 209 13.77 -5.00 5.99
N VAL A 210 12.47 -4.88 5.70
CA VAL A 210 11.59 -6.05 5.50
C VAL A 210 12.06 -6.91 4.32
N ILE A 211 12.51 -6.30 3.22
CA ILE A 211 13.08 -7.02 2.07
C ILE A 211 14.34 -7.78 2.47
N SER A 212 15.33 -7.09 3.01
CA SER A 212 16.62 -7.69 3.39
C SER A 212 16.44 -8.82 4.41
N TRP A 213 15.56 -8.62 5.39
CA TRP A 213 15.18 -9.66 6.33
C TRP A 213 14.53 -10.86 5.64
N THR A 214 13.53 -10.64 4.80
CA THR A 214 12.82 -11.74 4.12
C THR A 214 13.78 -12.55 3.24
N ARG A 215 14.72 -11.87 2.57
CA ARG A 215 15.79 -12.52 1.80
C ARG A 215 16.70 -13.36 2.69
N SER A 216 17.07 -12.86 3.88
CA SER A 216 17.89 -13.62 4.83
C SER A 216 17.23 -14.88 5.39
N GLN A 217 15.89 -14.95 5.38
CA GLN A 217 15.14 -16.12 5.81
C GLN A 217 14.97 -17.19 4.72
N SER A 218 15.21 -16.81 3.47
CA SER A 218 14.96 -17.69 2.34
C SER A 218 16.27 -18.39 2.00
N ASP A 219 16.35 -19.70 2.23
CA ASP A 219 17.44 -20.56 1.71
C ASP A 219 17.42 -20.66 0.16
N ALA A 220 16.49 -19.95 -0.49
CA ALA A 220 16.30 -19.95 -1.92
C ALA A 220 17.45 -19.23 -2.63
N SER A 221 17.94 -19.86 -3.70
CA SER A 221 18.94 -19.30 -4.60
C SER A 221 18.47 -17.93 -5.14
N PRO A 222 19.36 -16.93 -5.30
CA PRO A 222 19.02 -15.57 -5.75
C PRO A 222 18.24 -15.47 -7.08
N LEU A 223 18.20 -16.55 -7.85
CA LEU A 223 17.55 -16.63 -9.16
C LEU A 223 16.09 -17.11 -9.10
N ASP A 224 15.58 -17.50 -7.94
CA ASP A 224 14.20 -17.99 -7.85
C ASP A 224 13.20 -16.83 -7.77
N HIS A 225 12.48 -16.59 -8.89
CA HIS A 225 11.44 -15.57 -8.98
C HIS A 225 10.32 -15.73 -7.94
N GLY A 226 10.11 -16.95 -7.40
CA GLY A 226 9.18 -17.19 -6.30
C GLY A 226 9.51 -16.42 -5.02
N SER A 227 10.78 -16.01 -4.84
CA SER A 227 11.20 -15.19 -3.70
C SER A 227 10.60 -13.79 -3.71
N ASN A 228 10.37 -13.19 -4.89
CA ASN A 228 9.88 -11.81 -4.96
C ASN A 228 8.39 -11.70 -4.59
N ASP A 229 7.57 -12.69 -4.95
CA ASP A 229 6.15 -12.67 -4.59
C ASP A 229 5.93 -12.84 -3.08
N ALA A 230 6.76 -13.66 -2.42
CA ALA A 230 6.75 -13.76 -0.97
C ALA A 230 7.11 -12.41 -0.30
N ILE A 231 8.11 -11.71 -0.84
CA ILE A 231 8.51 -10.37 -0.38
C ILE A 231 7.36 -9.37 -0.60
N ARG A 232 6.76 -9.33 -1.81
CA ARG A 232 5.60 -8.47 -2.11
C ARG A 232 4.45 -8.71 -1.14
N SER A 233 4.10 -9.98 -0.90
CA SER A 233 3.04 -10.34 0.05
C SER A 233 3.32 -9.81 1.46
N ARG A 234 4.57 -9.92 1.94
CA ARG A 234 4.97 -9.39 3.26
C ARG A 234 4.92 -7.86 3.30
N LEU A 235 5.38 -7.18 2.26
CA LEU A 235 5.33 -5.73 2.16
C LEU A 235 3.90 -5.20 2.11
N VAL A 236 3.00 -5.84 1.36
CA VAL A 236 1.57 -5.48 1.32
C VAL A 236 0.94 -5.64 2.70
N LYS A 237 1.19 -6.76 3.40
CA LYS A 237 0.73 -6.94 4.79
C LYS A 237 1.30 -5.88 5.73
N ARG A 238 2.58 -5.55 5.58
CA ARG A 238 3.24 -4.51 6.36
C ARG A 238 2.61 -3.13 6.12
N LYS A 239 2.33 -2.78 4.86
CA LYS A 239 1.61 -1.56 4.48
C LYS A 239 0.24 -1.50 5.15
N ILE A 240 -0.57 -2.56 5.04
CA ILE A 240 -1.91 -2.62 5.66
C ILE A 240 -1.85 -2.35 7.17
N LEU A 241 -0.86 -2.94 7.86
CA LEU A 241 -0.66 -2.70 9.30
C LEU A 241 -0.27 -1.25 9.60
N LEU A 242 0.62 -0.66 8.80
CA LEU A 242 1.03 0.74 8.97
C LEU A 242 -0.12 1.71 8.68
N ASP A 243 -0.90 1.46 7.62
CA ASP A 243 -2.10 2.25 7.28
C ASP A 243 -3.13 2.24 8.40
N ALA A 244 -3.32 1.09 9.07
CA ALA A 244 -4.24 0.98 10.20
C ALA A 244 -3.75 1.70 11.47
N LEU A 245 -2.45 2.00 11.57
CA LEU A 245 -1.82 2.61 12.75
C LEU A 245 -1.51 4.10 12.57
N LEU A 246 -1.40 4.58 11.33
CA LEU A 246 -1.12 5.97 11.00
C LEU A 246 -2.41 6.78 10.86
N PRO A 247 -2.39 8.10 11.14
CA PRO A 247 -3.54 8.98 10.88
C PRO A 247 -3.94 8.96 9.39
N LEU A 248 -5.24 8.97 9.10
CA LEU A 248 -5.82 8.96 7.74
C LEU A 248 -5.24 10.04 6.82
N THR A 249 -4.88 11.21 7.37
CA THR A 249 -4.34 12.34 6.61
C THR A 249 -2.94 12.09 6.05
N THR A 250 -2.19 11.15 6.64
CA THR A 250 -0.75 10.98 6.38
C THR A 250 -0.41 9.56 5.92
N GLY A 251 -1.19 8.57 6.34
CA GLY A 251 -0.93 7.16 6.10
C GLY A 251 -1.05 6.76 4.63
N GLU A 252 -2.23 6.89 4.04
CA GLU A 252 -2.56 6.21 2.77
C GLU A 252 -1.67 6.60 1.59
N THR A 253 -1.38 7.89 1.43
CA THR A 253 -0.58 8.39 0.30
C THR A 253 0.91 8.15 0.51
N THR A 254 1.40 8.30 1.74
CA THR A 254 2.84 8.18 2.04
C THR A 254 3.30 6.72 2.01
N THR A 255 2.54 5.79 2.61
CA THR A 255 2.88 4.36 2.63
C THR A 255 2.77 3.74 1.24
N ALA A 256 1.75 4.11 0.45
CA ALA A 256 1.60 3.64 -0.91
C ALA A 256 2.76 4.10 -1.80
N THR A 257 3.18 5.36 -1.67
CA THR A 257 4.32 5.91 -2.42
C THR A 257 5.62 5.22 -2.04
N ALA A 258 5.89 5.04 -0.74
CA ALA A 258 7.08 4.32 -0.27
C ALA A 258 7.10 2.86 -0.74
N LEU A 259 5.95 2.18 -0.74
CA LEU A 259 5.84 0.81 -1.24
C LEU A 259 6.14 0.74 -2.74
N SER A 260 5.48 1.59 -3.55
CA SER A 260 5.73 1.64 -4.99
C SER A 260 7.20 1.89 -5.31
N TYR A 261 7.86 2.77 -4.55
CA TYR A 261 9.29 3.02 -4.69
C TYR A 261 10.14 1.76 -4.43
N VAL A 262 9.89 1.07 -3.32
CA VAL A 262 10.65 -0.12 -2.95
C VAL A 262 10.41 -1.27 -3.93
N GLU A 263 9.18 -1.43 -4.41
CA GLU A 263 8.85 -2.40 -5.46
C GLU A 263 9.57 -2.09 -6.78
N HIS A 264 9.60 -0.82 -7.17
CA HIS A 264 10.33 -0.36 -8.35
C HIS A 264 11.81 -0.73 -8.26
N ARG A 265 12.47 -0.35 -7.17
CA ARG A 265 13.91 -0.49 -6.99
C ARG A 265 14.37 -1.93 -6.77
N HIS A 266 13.64 -2.71 -5.98
CA HIS A 266 14.14 -3.99 -5.46
C HIS A 266 13.46 -5.22 -6.06
N LEU A 267 12.27 -5.07 -6.63
CA LEU A 267 11.42 -6.19 -7.03
C LEU A 267 11.09 -6.17 -8.52
N ALA A 268 11.75 -5.32 -9.33
CA ALA A 268 11.55 -5.24 -10.77
C ALA A 268 10.06 -5.22 -11.14
N ARG A 269 9.30 -4.32 -10.51
CA ARG A 269 7.86 -4.16 -10.78
C ARG A 269 7.66 -3.91 -12.28
N ARG A 270 6.75 -4.69 -12.89
CA ARG A 270 6.34 -4.49 -14.28
C ARG A 270 5.27 -3.39 -14.33
N TYR A 271 5.52 -2.39 -15.16
CA TYR A 271 4.62 -1.29 -15.43
C TYR A 271 3.95 -1.49 -16.79
N GLU A 272 2.91 -0.72 -17.08
CA GLU A 272 2.31 -0.70 -18.43
C GLU A 272 3.22 -0.05 -19.48
N ASN A 273 4.22 0.73 -19.03
CA ASN A 273 5.25 1.31 -19.88
C ASN A 273 6.64 0.85 -19.44
N ASP A 274 7.50 0.54 -20.42
CA ASP A 274 8.91 0.20 -20.20
C ASP A 274 9.83 1.44 -20.29
N GLU A 275 9.37 2.49 -20.98
CA GLU A 275 10.09 3.75 -21.20
C GLU A 275 9.27 4.97 -20.71
N THR A 276 9.97 6.06 -20.37
CA THR A 276 9.38 7.36 -20.06
C THR A 276 8.84 8.04 -21.32
N MET A 277 8.25 9.23 -21.21
CA MET A 277 7.73 9.94 -22.39
C MET A 277 8.85 10.48 -23.28
N LEU A 278 10.07 10.59 -22.75
CA LEU A 278 11.26 11.03 -23.48
C LEU A 278 12.14 9.86 -23.94
N GLY A 279 11.73 8.61 -23.69
CA GLY A 279 12.41 7.40 -24.16
C GLY A 279 13.47 6.84 -23.22
N ASP A 280 13.60 7.37 -22.00
CA ASP A 280 14.49 6.80 -20.99
C ASP A 280 13.86 5.53 -20.40
N ALA A 281 14.67 4.58 -19.94
CA ALA A 281 14.12 3.37 -19.32
C ALA A 281 13.43 3.71 -18.00
N VAL A 282 12.27 3.10 -17.73
CA VAL A 282 11.53 3.33 -16.48
C VAL A 282 12.37 2.99 -15.26
N SER A 283 13.23 1.97 -15.33
CA SER A 283 14.15 1.59 -14.25
C SER A 283 15.12 2.68 -13.82
N ASP A 284 15.34 3.68 -14.68
CA ASP A 284 16.33 4.72 -14.49
C ASP A 284 15.70 5.99 -13.88
N ILE A 285 14.37 6.03 -13.70
CA ILE A 285 13.65 7.15 -13.08
C ILE A 285 14.14 7.33 -11.63
N PRO A 286 14.63 8.52 -11.24
CA PRO A 286 15.03 8.78 -9.87
C PRO A 286 13.89 8.58 -8.88
N ALA A 287 14.20 8.06 -7.70
CA ALA A 287 13.28 7.84 -6.58
C ALA A 287 12.35 9.04 -6.31
N ALA A 288 12.93 10.23 -6.29
CA ALA A 288 12.27 11.48 -5.98
C ALA A 288 11.37 12.00 -7.11
N ASN A 289 11.48 11.41 -8.31
CA ASN A 289 10.70 11.76 -9.49
C ASN A 289 9.62 10.71 -9.79
N LEU A 290 9.75 9.48 -9.28
CA LEU A 290 8.86 8.39 -9.64
C LEU A 290 7.45 8.60 -9.05
N LEU A 291 6.45 8.66 -9.94
CA LEU A 291 5.04 8.50 -9.58
C LEU A 291 4.45 7.32 -10.35
N VAL A 292 3.74 6.44 -9.66
CA VAL A 292 2.99 5.33 -10.29
C VAL A 292 1.50 5.62 -10.20
N SER A 293 0.82 5.78 -11.33
CA SER A 293 -0.64 6.02 -11.39
C SER A 293 -1.46 4.75 -11.14
N GLU A 294 -2.77 4.88 -10.91
CA GLU A 294 -3.67 3.75 -10.65
C GLU A 294 -3.78 2.78 -11.83
N ASP A 295 -3.59 3.28 -13.05
CA ASP A 295 -3.50 2.48 -14.28
C ASP A 295 -2.12 1.82 -14.48
N ASN A 296 -1.26 1.81 -13.45
CA ASN A 296 0.05 1.15 -13.40
C ASN A 296 1.08 1.68 -14.41
N TYR A 297 0.94 2.93 -14.85
CA TYR A 297 2.00 3.65 -15.56
C TYR A 297 3.00 4.26 -14.56
N ALA A 298 4.30 4.14 -14.88
CA ALA A 298 5.38 4.80 -14.16
C ALA A 298 5.73 6.11 -14.87
N TRP A 299 5.74 7.20 -14.11
CA TRP A 299 5.99 8.55 -14.58
C TRP A 299 7.25 9.11 -13.94
N ASP A 300 8.13 9.68 -14.76
CA ASP A 300 9.00 10.74 -14.27
C ASP A 300 8.16 12.01 -14.10
N MET A 301 8.03 12.48 -12.85
CA MET A 301 7.22 13.63 -12.51
C MET A 301 7.72 14.94 -13.11
N ALA A 302 9.00 15.08 -13.42
CA ALA A 302 9.51 16.26 -14.13
C ALA A 302 8.98 16.28 -15.57
N GLU A 303 9.03 15.13 -16.26
CA GLU A 303 8.49 14.99 -17.60
C GLU A 303 6.97 15.16 -17.60
N LEU A 304 6.26 14.45 -16.70
CA LEU A 304 4.80 14.48 -16.61
C LEU A 304 4.31 15.89 -16.32
N ALA A 305 4.90 16.58 -15.35
CA ALA A 305 4.49 17.95 -15.05
C ALA A 305 4.73 18.90 -16.23
N SER A 306 5.82 18.73 -16.99
CA SER A 306 6.09 19.54 -18.18
C SER A 306 5.10 19.25 -19.30
N ALA A 307 4.73 17.97 -19.50
CA ALA A 307 3.72 17.57 -20.47
C ALA A 307 2.32 18.09 -20.11
N LEU A 308 1.96 18.09 -18.82
CA LEU A 308 0.68 18.64 -18.35
C LEU A 308 0.64 20.17 -18.47
N GLU A 309 1.75 20.84 -18.16
CA GLU A 309 1.89 22.29 -18.33
C GLU A 309 1.75 22.71 -19.79
N ALA A 310 2.42 22.00 -20.71
CA ALA A 310 2.28 22.23 -22.16
C ALA A 310 0.84 21.98 -22.66
N ASN A 311 0.08 21.13 -21.98
CA ASN A 311 -1.35 20.89 -22.24
C ASN A 311 -2.27 21.77 -21.38
N SER A 312 -1.83 22.96 -21.00
CA SER A 312 -2.63 23.95 -20.27
C SER A 312 -3.15 23.45 -18.92
N GLY A 313 -2.45 22.52 -18.26
CA GLY A 313 -2.76 22.00 -16.93
C GLY A 313 -3.85 20.92 -16.90
N ILE A 314 -4.26 20.40 -18.06
CA ILE A 314 -5.30 19.36 -18.13
C ILE A 314 -4.74 18.06 -17.60
N MET A 315 -5.38 17.52 -16.58
CA MET A 315 -4.95 16.30 -15.89
C MET A 315 -5.25 15.03 -16.70
N ARG A 316 -4.52 14.87 -17.79
CA ARG A 316 -4.65 13.76 -18.74
C ARG A 316 -3.34 13.01 -18.86
N ASN A 317 -3.43 11.68 -18.85
CA ASN A 317 -2.32 10.78 -19.17
C ASN A 317 -1.83 11.07 -20.60
N PRO A 318 -0.59 11.56 -20.80
CA PRO A 318 -0.12 11.96 -22.13
C PRO A 318 0.02 10.79 -23.13
N LEU A 319 0.22 9.57 -22.63
CA LEU A 319 0.37 8.36 -23.45
C LEU A 319 -0.99 7.79 -23.87
N THR A 320 -1.89 7.57 -22.91
CA THR A 320 -3.20 6.94 -23.18
C THR A 320 -4.28 7.93 -23.60
N ARG A 321 -4.02 9.23 -23.41
CA ARG A 321 -4.98 10.34 -23.59
C ARG A 321 -6.23 10.26 -22.70
N LYS A 322 -6.24 9.37 -21.70
CA LYS A 322 -7.32 9.27 -20.70
C LYS A 322 -7.11 10.26 -19.57
N LEU A 323 -8.18 10.75 -18.97
CA LEU A 323 -8.07 11.58 -17.76
C LEU A 323 -7.50 10.77 -16.60
N PHE A 324 -6.62 11.39 -15.81
CA PHE A 324 -6.21 10.82 -14.54
C PHE A 324 -7.39 10.72 -13.59
N SER A 325 -7.39 9.70 -12.74
CA SER A 325 -8.39 9.58 -11.67
C SER A 325 -8.23 10.72 -10.66
N GLU A 326 -9.26 11.00 -9.87
CA GLU A 326 -9.19 12.04 -8.84
C GLU A 326 -8.09 11.74 -7.79
N THR A 327 -7.83 10.46 -7.50
CA THR A 327 -6.73 10.04 -6.64
C THR A 327 -5.38 10.39 -7.27
N ASP A 328 -5.18 10.05 -8.55
CA ASP A 328 -3.94 10.36 -9.25
C ASP A 328 -3.72 11.86 -9.40
N VAL A 329 -4.77 12.64 -9.68
CA VAL A 329 -4.69 14.11 -9.70
C VAL A 329 -4.21 14.66 -8.35
N ARG A 330 -4.79 14.19 -7.25
CA ARG A 330 -4.35 14.61 -5.90
C ARG A 330 -2.89 14.25 -5.65
N ARG A 331 -2.44 13.06 -6.08
CA ARG A 331 -1.04 12.61 -5.93
C ARG A 331 -0.08 13.43 -6.79
N ILE A 332 -0.43 13.69 -8.06
CA ILE A 332 0.33 14.56 -8.97
C ILE A 332 0.51 15.96 -8.33
N LEU A 333 -0.56 16.56 -7.81
CA LEU A 333 -0.53 17.89 -7.20
C LEU A 333 0.12 17.94 -5.81
N ALA A 334 0.20 16.80 -5.11
CA ALA A 334 0.91 16.67 -3.84
C ALA A 334 2.42 16.53 -4.06
N HIS A 335 2.84 15.90 -5.16
CA HIS A 335 4.24 15.66 -5.49
C HIS A 335 5.03 16.99 -5.63
N PRO A 336 6.26 17.11 -5.08
CA PRO A 336 7.04 18.36 -5.12
C PRO A 336 7.15 18.97 -6.52
N LEU A 337 7.49 18.16 -7.53
CA LEU A 337 7.60 18.60 -8.93
C LEU A 337 6.25 18.89 -9.61
N GLY A 338 5.14 18.39 -9.06
CA GLY A 338 3.80 18.61 -9.58
C GLY A 338 3.06 19.78 -8.91
N GLN A 339 3.57 20.33 -7.80
CA GLN A 339 2.97 21.48 -7.12
C GLN A 339 2.83 22.72 -8.02
N ARG A 340 3.74 22.89 -9.00
CA ARG A 340 3.65 23.96 -10.01
C ARG A 340 2.38 23.91 -10.87
N LEU A 341 1.71 22.76 -10.93
CA LEU A 341 0.45 22.60 -11.68
C LEU A 341 -0.77 23.09 -10.89
N ARG A 342 -0.65 23.33 -9.57
CA ARG A 342 -1.78 23.77 -8.73
C ARG A 342 -2.42 25.05 -9.23
N PRO A 343 -1.69 26.15 -9.52
CA PRO A 343 -2.32 27.37 -10.01
C PRO A 343 -3.09 27.15 -11.32
N MET A 344 -2.59 26.29 -12.21
CA MET A 344 -3.28 25.97 -13.47
C MET A 344 -4.55 25.16 -13.21
N ARG A 345 -4.48 24.18 -12.30
CA ARG A 345 -5.64 23.39 -11.89
C ARG A 345 -6.69 24.24 -11.18
N ASP A 346 -6.26 25.11 -10.29
CA ASP A 346 -7.12 26.04 -9.57
C ASP A 346 -7.72 27.04 -10.54
N ALA A 347 -6.96 27.54 -11.52
CA ALA A 347 -7.49 28.38 -12.59
C ALA A 347 -8.53 27.62 -13.43
N GLN A 348 -8.27 26.38 -13.86
CA GLN A 348 -9.26 25.57 -14.58
C GLN A 348 -10.54 25.38 -13.76
N THR A 349 -10.40 25.05 -12.48
CA THR A 349 -11.56 24.83 -11.59
C THR A 349 -12.28 26.14 -11.29
N ALA A 350 -11.55 27.24 -11.12
CA ALA A 350 -12.08 28.59 -10.93
C ALA A 350 -12.78 29.09 -12.20
N HIS A 351 -12.28 28.79 -13.40
CA HIS A 351 -12.92 29.15 -14.66
C HIS A 351 -14.18 28.32 -14.92
N LEU A 352 -14.17 27.04 -14.54
CA LEU A 352 -15.37 26.21 -14.53
C LEU A 352 -16.43 26.75 -13.55
N SER A 353 -16.02 27.23 -12.38
CA SER A 353 -16.93 27.68 -11.30
C SER A 353 -17.33 29.17 -11.34
N ARG A 354 -16.51 30.07 -11.92
CA ARG A 354 -16.83 31.51 -12.05
C ARG A 354 -17.87 31.81 -13.13
N GLY A 355 -18.29 30.78 -13.85
CA GLY A 355 -19.45 30.81 -14.73
C GLY A 355 -19.21 31.61 -16.01
N LEU A 356 -19.36 30.94 -17.15
CA LEU A 356 -19.82 31.63 -18.35
C LEU A 356 -21.19 32.24 -18.04
N HIS A 357 -21.56 33.33 -18.70
CA HIS A 357 -22.90 33.88 -18.54
C HIS A 357 -23.94 32.78 -18.86
N PRO A 358 -25.06 32.72 -18.11
CA PRO A 358 -26.09 31.71 -18.36
C PRO A 358 -26.59 31.67 -19.80
N ASP A 359 -26.59 32.82 -20.47
CA ASP A 359 -26.93 32.93 -21.90
C ASP A 359 -25.89 32.23 -22.80
N THR A 360 -24.59 32.40 -22.51
CA THR A 360 -23.52 31.69 -23.20
C THR A 360 -23.62 30.18 -22.98
N VAL A 361 -23.87 29.74 -21.73
CA VAL A 361 -24.08 28.31 -21.43
C VAL A 361 -25.30 27.76 -22.16
N ARG A 362 -26.40 28.52 -22.24
CA ARG A 362 -27.62 28.15 -22.97
C ARG A 362 -27.34 27.99 -24.47
N LEU A 363 -26.55 28.89 -25.06
CA LEU A 363 -26.14 28.81 -26.46
C LEU A 363 -25.23 27.61 -26.74
N VAL A 364 -24.24 27.34 -25.87
CA VAL A 364 -23.41 26.12 -25.97
C VAL A 364 -24.31 24.87 -25.91
N ALA A 365 -25.26 24.82 -24.98
CA ALA A 365 -26.21 23.70 -24.87
C ALA A 365 -27.13 23.59 -26.10
N GLN A 366 -27.56 24.71 -26.68
CA GLN A 366 -28.38 24.74 -27.89
C GLN A 366 -27.61 24.20 -29.07
N MET A 367 -26.37 24.64 -29.27
CA MET A 367 -25.47 24.16 -30.31
C MET A 367 -25.28 22.64 -30.20
N GLY A 368 -25.02 22.12 -28.98
CA GLY A 368 -24.92 20.68 -28.74
C GLY A 368 -26.18 19.89 -29.12
N ARG A 369 -27.38 20.42 -28.79
CA ARG A 369 -28.65 19.77 -29.17
C ARG A 369 -28.89 19.77 -30.68
N VAL A 370 -28.66 20.92 -31.34
CA VAL A 370 -28.85 21.05 -32.79
C VAL A 370 -27.89 20.13 -33.54
N MET A 371 -26.60 20.16 -33.19
CA MET A 371 -25.57 19.36 -33.87
C MET A 371 -25.78 17.84 -33.72
N VAL A 372 -26.29 17.36 -32.59
CA VAL A 372 -26.62 15.93 -32.43
C VAL A 372 -27.88 15.54 -33.21
N ALA A 373 -28.87 16.45 -33.29
CA ALA A 373 -30.13 16.20 -34.00
C ALA A 373 -30.01 16.37 -35.52
N ASP A 374 -28.99 17.07 -35.99
CA ASP A 374 -28.76 17.33 -37.40
C ASP A 374 -28.28 16.08 -38.14
N GLN A 375 -29.17 15.54 -38.98
CA GLN A 375 -28.93 14.39 -39.85
C GLN A 375 -28.96 14.81 -41.33
N THR A 376 -28.88 16.12 -41.62
CA THR A 376 -28.91 16.63 -42.99
C THR A 376 -27.56 16.41 -43.68
N LEU A 377 -27.58 16.30 -45.01
CA LEU A 377 -26.37 16.08 -45.80
C LEU A 377 -25.45 17.32 -45.82
N ASP A 378 -26.05 18.51 -45.80
CA ASP A 378 -25.37 19.80 -45.85
C ASP A 378 -25.04 20.36 -44.47
N MET A 379 -25.57 19.76 -43.39
CA MET A 379 -25.41 20.20 -42.00
C MET A 379 -25.85 21.67 -41.80
N ALA A 380 -26.79 22.16 -42.61
CA ALA A 380 -27.17 23.57 -42.61
C ALA A 380 -27.63 24.06 -41.22
N PRO A 381 -28.47 23.34 -40.44
CA PRO A 381 -28.84 23.74 -39.09
C PRO A 381 -27.64 23.88 -38.15
N SER A 382 -26.68 22.95 -38.22
CA SER A 382 -25.45 23.00 -37.42
C SER A 382 -24.54 24.17 -37.80
N GLN A 383 -24.49 24.51 -39.09
CA GLN A 383 -23.72 25.66 -39.58
C GLN A 383 -24.32 26.98 -39.08
N GLU A 384 -25.65 27.13 -39.15
CA GLU A 384 -26.36 28.33 -38.69
C GLU A 384 -26.15 28.59 -37.19
N VAL A 385 -26.35 27.57 -36.34
CA VAL A 385 -26.18 27.73 -34.89
C VAL A 385 -24.72 28.02 -34.50
N ALA A 386 -23.75 27.49 -35.26
CA ALA A 386 -22.34 27.78 -35.04
C ALA A 386 -21.99 29.23 -35.42
N ASP A 387 -22.57 29.76 -36.50
CA ASP A 387 -22.38 31.17 -36.89
C ASP A 387 -23.06 32.12 -35.90
N GLU A 388 -24.26 31.78 -35.42
CA GLU A 388 -24.95 32.50 -34.33
C GLU A 388 -24.08 32.54 -33.06
N PHE A 389 -23.50 31.40 -32.69
CA PHE A 389 -22.61 31.32 -31.53
C PHE A 389 -21.36 32.18 -31.70
N LEU A 390 -20.69 32.15 -32.86
CA LEU A 390 -19.52 32.99 -33.13
C LEU A 390 -19.86 34.49 -33.10
N ALA A 391 -21.02 34.87 -33.62
CA ALA A 391 -21.51 36.25 -33.53
C ALA A 391 -21.73 36.69 -32.06
N HIS A 392 -22.29 35.80 -31.22
CA HIS A 392 -22.42 36.04 -29.78
C HIS A 392 -21.05 36.20 -29.10
N VAL A 393 -20.09 35.30 -29.38
CA VAL A 393 -18.74 35.36 -28.81
C VAL A 393 -18.03 36.68 -29.12
N ALA A 394 -18.23 37.24 -30.31
CA ALA A 394 -17.66 38.53 -30.69
C ALA A 394 -18.13 39.69 -29.78
N THR A 395 -19.28 39.55 -29.12
CA THR A 395 -19.83 40.54 -28.18
C THR A 395 -19.42 40.32 -26.73
N LEU A 396 -18.84 39.17 -26.40
CA LEU A 396 -18.48 38.81 -25.02
C LEU A 396 -17.30 39.61 -24.50
N PRO A 397 -17.25 39.90 -23.18
CA PRO A 397 -16.07 40.44 -22.52
C PRO A 397 -14.84 39.54 -22.68
N ASP A 398 -13.65 40.13 -22.71
CA ASP A 398 -12.39 39.40 -22.93
C ASP A 398 -12.18 38.25 -21.94
N ALA A 399 -12.56 38.43 -20.68
CA ALA A 399 -12.45 37.39 -19.67
C ALA A 399 -13.27 36.13 -20.01
N GLU A 400 -14.49 36.30 -20.51
CA GLU A 400 -15.37 35.17 -20.89
C GLU A 400 -14.90 34.53 -22.21
N ARG A 401 -14.46 35.35 -23.16
CA ARG A 401 -13.86 34.88 -24.40
C ARG A 401 -12.61 34.03 -24.13
N GLN A 402 -11.75 34.47 -23.22
CA GLN A 402 -10.56 33.73 -22.81
C GLN A 402 -10.92 32.38 -22.18
N VAL A 403 -12.02 32.29 -21.43
CA VAL A 403 -12.52 30.99 -20.95
C VAL A 403 -12.90 30.10 -22.13
N LEU A 404 -13.69 30.59 -23.08
CA LEU A 404 -14.09 29.80 -24.26
C LEU A 404 -12.91 29.37 -25.14
N GLU A 405 -11.85 30.19 -25.17
CA GLU A 405 -10.66 29.97 -25.99
C GLU A 405 -9.63 29.05 -25.33
N CYS A 406 -9.42 29.16 -24.01
CA CYS A 406 -8.32 28.50 -23.32
C CYS A 406 -8.76 27.33 -22.44
N LEU A 407 -10.02 27.33 -21.94
CA LEU A 407 -10.48 26.27 -21.04
C LEU A 407 -10.85 25.03 -21.85
N LYS A 408 -9.99 24.00 -21.77
CA LYS A 408 -10.33 22.70 -22.31
C LYS A 408 -11.30 21.97 -21.39
N VAL A 409 -12.37 21.46 -21.98
CA VAL A 409 -13.39 20.70 -21.27
C VAL A 409 -13.28 19.23 -21.67
N PRO A 410 -13.16 18.30 -20.69
CA PRO A 410 -13.20 16.89 -21.00
C PRO A 410 -14.58 16.46 -21.51
N ALA A 411 -14.60 15.59 -22.51
CA ALA A 411 -15.81 14.99 -23.04
C ALA A 411 -15.57 13.52 -23.43
N ARG A 412 -16.67 12.81 -23.66
CA ARG A 412 -16.68 11.43 -24.15
C ARG A 412 -17.60 11.31 -25.35
N ASP A 413 -17.09 10.69 -26.40
CA ASP A 413 -17.83 10.46 -27.64
C ASP A 413 -18.92 9.40 -27.36
N SER A 414 -20.17 9.71 -27.70
CA SER A 414 -21.29 8.82 -27.42
C SER A 414 -21.25 7.53 -28.26
N LEU A 415 -20.64 7.58 -29.46
CA LEU A 415 -20.61 6.49 -30.42
C LEU A 415 -19.53 5.45 -30.09
N ASN A 416 -18.28 5.90 -29.97
CA ASN A 416 -17.12 5.02 -29.77
C ASN A 416 -16.60 5.01 -28.32
N ARG A 417 -17.19 5.83 -27.44
CA ARG A 417 -16.82 5.96 -26.02
C ARG A 417 -15.40 6.48 -25.76
N GLN A 418 -14.70 6.98 -26.78
CA GLN A 418 -13.37 7.58 -26.63
C GLN A 418 -13.46 8.89 -25.85
N GLN A 419 -12.48 9.11 -24.97
CA GLN A 419 -12.33 10.36 -24.24
C GLN A 419 -11.58 11.37 -25.11
N PHE A 420 -11.99 12.63 -25.05
CA PHE A 420 -11.33 13.73 -25.75
C PHE A 420 -11.58 15.04 -25.00
N ASP A 421 -10.96 16.12 -25.46
CA ASP A 421 -11.11 17.46 -24.91
C ASP A 421 -10.95 18.50 -26.02
N TYR A 422 -11.70 19.59 -25.88
CA TYR A 422 -11.56 20.77 -26.72
C TYR A 422 -11.78 22.00 -25.86
N THR A 423 -11.27 23.13 -26.32
CA THR A 423 -11.84 24.42 -25.92
C THR A 423 -13.12 24.65 -26.72
N VAL A 424 -14.02 25.48 -26.21
CA VAL A 424 -15.31 25.72 -26.89
C VAL A 424 -15.05 26.29 -28.29
N LEU A 425 -14.14 27.25 -28.43
CA LEU A 425 -13.81 27.84 -29.73
C LEU A 425 -13.05 26.90 -30.65
N GLN A 426 -12.15 26.06 -30.12
CA GLN A 426 -11.49 25.05 -30.94
C GLN A 426 -12.52 24.08 -31.55
N ALA A 427 -13.49 23.61 -30.77
CA ALA A 427 -14.54 22.72 -31.26
C ALA A 427 -15.39 23.34 -32.38
N VAL A 428 -15.73 24.64 -32.26
CA VAL A 428 -16.47 25.37 -33.30
C VAL A 428 -15.62 25.50 -34.58
N HIS A 429 -14.34 25.84 -34.45
CA HIS A 429 -13.43 25.96 -35.59
C HIS A 429 -13.22 24.62 -36.30
N ASP A 430 -12.99 23.54 -35.55
CA ASP A 430 -12.80 22.19 -36.10
C ASP A 430 -14.06 21.72 -36.83
N PHE A 431 -15.25 22.04 -36.33
CA PHE A 431 -16.51 21.80 -37.02
C PHE A 431 -16.59 22.60 -38.33
N LYS A 432 -16.35 23.91 -38.29
CA LYS A 432 -16.40 24.79 -39.47
C LYS A 432 -15.40 24.40 -40.56
N SER A 433 -14.25 23.86 -40.17
CA SER A 433 -13.22 23.33 -41.08
C SER A 433 -13.43 21.87 -41.49
N ASN A 434 -14.54 21.24 -41.10
CA ASN A 434 -14.84 19.82 -41.36
C ASN A 434 -13.73 18.86 -40.90
N LEU A 435 -12.99 19.22 -39.84
CA LEU A 435 -11.92 18.38 -39.27
C LEU A 435 -12.46 17.31 -38.33
N THR A 436 -13.63 17.54 -37.74
CA THR A 436 -14.28 16.63 -36.80
C THR A 436 -15.74 16.43 -37.18
N CYS A 437 -16.25 15.21 -36.98
CA CYS A 437 -17.66 14.88 -37.23
C CYS A 437 -18.61 15.68 -36.33
N VAL A 438 -19.75 16.09 -36.88
CA VAL A 438 -20.75 16.93 -36.21
C VAL A 438 -21.27 16.32 -34.90
N HIS A 439 -21.51 15.00 -34.85
CA HIS A 439 -22.01 14.33 -33.65
C HIS A 439 -21.02 14.42 -32.48
N LYS A 440 -19.71 14.27 -32.75
CA LYS A 440 -18.68 14.31 -31.71
C LYS A 440 -18.56 15.72 -31.12
N ILE A 441 -18.66 16.74 -31.97
CA ILE A 441 -18.69 18.14 -31.53
C ILE A 441 -19.99 18.45 -30.77
N GLY A 442 -21.13 17.93 -31.22
CA GLY A 442 -22.40 18.04 -30.51
C GLY A 442 -22.38 17.39 -29.12
N ASP A 443 -21.80 16.19 -29.00
CA ASP A 443 -21.57 15.50 -27.72
C ASP A 443 -20.70 16.33 -26.77
N PHE A 444 -19.64 16.95 -27.31
CA PHE A 444 -18.77 17.83 -26.55
C PHE A 444 -19.54 19.03 -26.00
N PHE A 445 -20.30 19.75 -26.81
CA PHE A 445 -21.04 20.92 -26.34
C PHE A 445 -22.12 20.57 -25.30
N ASN A 446 -22.80 19.44 -25.46
CA ASN A 446 -23.74 18.96 -24.44
C ASN A 446 -23.06 18.70 -23.09
N GLN A 447 -21.88 18.08 -23.09
CA GLN A 447 -21.11 17.81 -21.87
C GLN A 447 -20.47 19.09 -21.31
N ALA A 448 -19.98 19.98 -22.17
CA ALA A 448 -19.39 21.25 -21.76
C ALA A 448 -20.42 22.13 -21.05
N ALA A 449 -21.63 22.24 -21.59
CA ALA A 449 -22.73 22.95 -20.94
C ALA A 449 -23.04 22.39 -19.54
N GLN A 450 -23.02 21.06 -19.36
CA GLN A 450 -23.20 20.44 -18.04
C GLN A 450 -22.07 20.80 -17.08
N HIS A 451 -20.82 20.82 -17.57
CA HIS A 451 -19.66 21.23 -16.77
C HIS A 451 -19.75 22.69 -16.32
N PHE A 452 -20.21 23.59 -17.19
CA PHE A 452 -20.38 25.01 -16.84
C PHE A 452 -21.58 25.29 -15.93
N THR A 453 -22.51 24.34 -15.80
CA THR A 453 -23.70 24.48 -14.94
C THR A 453 -23.52 23.84 -13.57
N ARG A 454 -22.55 22.91 -13.42
CA ARG A 454 -22.28 22.24 -12.14
C ARG A 454 -21.48 23.20 -11.23
N PRO A 455 -22.00 23.56 -10.04
CA PRO A 455 -21.31 24.45 -9.11
C PRO A 455 -20.04 23.84 -8.52
#